data_AF-A0A532ALP9-F1
#
_entry.id   AF-A0A532ALP9-F1
#
_cell.length_a   1.000
_cell.length_b   1.000
_cell.length_c   1.000
_cell.angle_alpha   90.00
_cell.angle_beta   90.00
_cell.angle_gamma   90.00
#
_symmetry.space_group_name_H-M   'P 1'
#
loop_
_entity.id
_entity.type
_entity.pdbx_description
1 polymer ?
#
loop_
_entity_poly.entity_id
_entity_poly.type
_entity_poly.pdbx_seq_one_letter_code
_entity_poly.pdbx_strand_id
1 'polypeptide(L)'
;RELVASIIRDNKVDAIIHFAGSIVVPESVADPLAYYENNTCKTRTLIETAVREGVPNFIFSSTAAVYGGAGLEPVREDARLAPESPYGLSKLMSEWMLRDAAIAYGLRYTALRYFNVAGADPKGRTGQSTPGATHLI
;
A
#
# COMPACT_ATOMS: atom_id res chain seq x y z
N ARG A 1 15.81 -7.05 -6.23
CA ARG A 1 15.38 -8.35 -5.67
C ARG A 1 16.42 -8.88 -4.69
N GLU A 2 17.66 -9.13 -5.10
CA GLU A 2 18.68 -9.69 -4.18
C GLU A 2 18.99 -8.81 -2.96
N LEU A 3 19.11 -7.48 -3.14
CA LEU A 3 19.31 -6.57 -2.01
C LEU A 3 18.20 -6.65 -0.94
N VAL A 4 16.94 -6.75 -1.36
CA VAL A 4 15.80 -6.85 -0.43
C VAL A 4 15.85 -8.19 0.30
N ALA A 5 16.18 -9.26 -0.43
CA ALA A 5 16.33 -10.60 0.13
C ALA A 5 17.47 -10.67 1.16
N SER A 6 18.63 -10.08 0.87
CA SER A 6 19.75 -10.03 1.83
C SER A 6 19.37 -9.25 3.08
N ILE A 7 18.72 -8.08 2.94
CA ILE A 7 18.24 -7.31 4.09
C ILE A 7 17.30 -8.13 4.97
N ILE A 8 16.36 -8.87 4.37
CA ILE A 8 15.43 -9.75 5.10
C ILE A 8 16.20 -10.82 5.89
N ARG A 9 17.13 -11.53 5.24
CA ARG A 9 17.91 -12.60 5.87
C ARG A 9 18.82 -12.08 6.98
N ASP A 10 19.59 -11.05 6.69
CA ASP A 10 20.62 -10.52 7.59
C ASP A 10 20.01 -9.93 8.87
N ASN A 11 18.79 -9.37 8.76
CA ASN A 11 18.07 -8.79 9.90
C ASN A 11 17.03 -9.74 10.51
N LYS A 12 16.88 -10.97 9.97
CA LYS A 12 15.88 -11.96 10.42
C LYS A 12 14.47 -11.37 10.49
N VAL A 13 14.07 -10.68 9.42
CA VAL A 13 12.77 -9.97 9.36
C VAL A 13 11.62 -10.98 9.49
N ASP A 14 10.72 -10.73 10.43
CA ASP A 14 9.53 -11.53 10.73
C ASP A 14 8.21 -10.85 10.30
N ALA A 15 8.27 -9.55 9.99
CA ALA A 15 7.15 -8.77 9.47
C ALA A 15 7.59 -7.65 8.54
N ILE A 16 6.79 -7.38 7.50
CA ILE A 16 6.96 -6.25 6.60
C ILE A 16 5.78 -5.29 6.77
N ILE A 17 6.07 -4.00 6.95
CA ILE A 17 5.07 -2.92 6.89
C ILE A 17 5.35 -2.09 5.64
N HIS A 18 4.47 -2.18 4.64
CA HIS A 18 4.70 -1.64 3.30
C HIS A 18 3.95 -0.33 3.08
N PHE A 19 4.69 0.78 3.18
CA PHE A 19 4.22 2.14 2.87
C PHE A 19 4.70 2.67 1.51
N ALA A 20 5.64 1.98 0.85
CA ALA A 20 6.25 2.51 -0.37
C ALA A 20 5.28 2.46 -1.56
N GLY A 21 5.10 3.59 -2.22
CA GLY A 21 4.27 3.75 -3.41
C GLY A 21 3.95 5.22 -3.70
N SER A 22 3.56 5.51 -4.94
CA SER A 22 3.06 6.82 -5.35
C SER A 22 1.61 7.01 -4.89
N ILE A 23 1.25 8.22 -4.47
CA ILE A 23 -0.02 8.52 -3.78
C ILE A 23 -0.85 9.65 -4.41
N VAL A 24 -0.37 10.30 -5.48
CA VAL A 24 -0.99 11.50 -6.05
C VAL A 24 -2.02 11.11 -7.12
N VAL A 25 -3.32 11.19 -6.77
CA VAL A 25 -4.40 10.72 -7.65
C VAL A 25 -4.38 11.39 -9.04
N PRO A 26 -4.28 12.73 -9.20
CA PRO A 26 -4.26 13.36 -10.51
C PRO A 26 -3.09 12.93 -11.39
N GLU A 27 -1.90 12.74 -10.79
CA GLU A 27 -0.72 12.23 -11.49
C GLU A 27 -0.96 10.81 -11.99
N SER A 28 -1.62 9.96 -11.20
CA SER A 28 -1.94 8.59 -11.60
C SER A 28 -2.84 8.50 -12.83
N VAL A 29 -3.71 9.49 -13.03
CA VAL A 29 -4.57 9.56 -14.22
C VAL A 29 -3.77 10.00 -15.45
N ALA A 30 -2.81 10.91 -15.27
CA ALA A 30 -1.94 11.39 -16.34
C ALA A 30 -0.90 10.36 -16.78
N ASP A 31 -0.31 9.61 -15.84
CA ASP A 31 0.65 8.53 -16.09
C ASP A 31 0.30 7.25 -15.30
N PRO A 32 -0.69 6.48 -15.77
CA PRO A 32 -1.12 5.26 -15.08
C PRO A 32 -0.05 4.16 -15.05
N LEU A 33 0.82 4.10 -16.07
CA LEU A 33 1.82 3.04 -16.18
C LEU A 33 2.92 3.20 -15.13
N ALA A 34 3.35 4.43 -14.84
CA ALA A 34 4.27 4.68 -13.72
C ALA A 34 3.67 4.22 -12.38
N TYR A 35 2.36 4.41 -12.18
CA TYR A 35 1.68 3.97 -10.97
C TYR A 35 1.57 2.45 -10.87
N TYR A 36 1.25 1.74 -11.96
CA TYR A 36 1.24 0.29 -11.94
C TYR A 36 2.63 -0.30 -11.74
N GLU A 37 3.65 0.26 -12.37
CA GLU A 37 5.03 -0.18 -12.15
C GLU A 37 5.45 0.03 -10.68
N ASN A 38 5.20 1.21 -10.13
CA ASN A 38 5.64 1.55 -8.78
C ASN A 38 4.82 0.87 -7.68
N ASN A 39 3.50 0.87 -7.81
CA ASN A 39 2.59 0.41 -6.75
C ASN A 39 2.23 -1.07 -6.88
N THR A 40 2.12 -1.59 -8.11
CA THR A 40 1.71 -2.98 -8.34
C THR A 40 2.92 -3.89 -8.58
N CYS A 41 3.75 -3.63 -9.59
CA CYS A 41 4.85 -4.51 -9.97
C CYS A 41 5.92 -4.63 -8.87
N LYS A 42 6.30 -3.51 -8.24
CA LYS A 42 7.26 -3.53 -7.13
C LYS A 42 6.68 -4.18 -5.88
N THR A 43 5.40 -3.95 -5.58
CA THR A 43 4.71 -4.63 -4.46
C THR A 43 4.64 -6.14 -4.70
N ARG A 44 4.29 -6.58 -5.91
CA ARG A 44 4.35 -8.00 -6.31
C ARG A 44 5.73 -8.60 -6.06
N THR A 45 6.77 -7.86 -6.43
CA THR A 45 8.17 -8.28 -6.24
C THR A 45 8.53 -8.39 -4.76
N LEU A 46 8.05 -7.47 -3.92
CA LEU A 46 8.26 -7.51 -2.47
C LEU A 46 7.51 -8.69 -1.83
N ILE A 47 6.25 -8.94 -2.22
CA ILE A 47 5.47 -10.10 -1.77
C ILE A 47 6.18 -11.41 -2.14
N GLU A 48 6.63 -11.55 -3.40
CA GLU A 48 7.39 -12.73 -3.84
C GLU A 48 8.66 -12.92 -3.00
N THR A 49 9.38 -11.84 -2.70
CA THR A 49 10.59 -11.91 -1.88
C THR A 49 10.26 -12.31 -0.44
N ALA A 50 9.22 -11.72 0.15
CA ALA A 50 8.75 -12.06 1.49
C ALA A 50 8.40 -13.56 1.62
N VAL A 51 7.66 -14.09 0.65
CA VAL A 51 7.32 -15.52 0.60
C VAL A 51 8.57 -16.38 0.47
N ARG A 52 9.48 -16.04 -0.45
CA ARG A 52 10.70 -16.83 -0.70
C ARG A 52 11.64 -16.86 0.50
N GLU A 53 11.79 -15.75 1.20
CA GLU A 53 12.64 -15.64 2.39
C GLU A 53 11.92 -16.06 3.69
N GLY A 54 10.66 -16.53 3.60
CA GLY A 54 9.93 -17.08 4.74
C GLY A 54 9.41 -16.04 5.74
N VAL A 55 9.17 -14.80 5.31
CA VAL A 55 8.57 -13.76 6.16
C VAL A 55 7.07 -14.05 6.33
N PRO A 56 6.57 -14.30 7.55
CA PRO A 56 5.20 -14.78 7.75
C PRO A 56 4.13 -13.66 7.79
N ASN A 57 4.52 -12.39 7.96
CA ASN A 57 3.58 -11.29 8.20
C ASN A 57 3.76 -10.11 7.24
N PHE A 58 2.65 -9.58 6.73
CA PHE A 58 2.65 -8.43 5.83
C PHE A 58 1.53 -7.43 6.17
N ILE A 59 1.89 -6.20 6.55
CA ILE A 59 0.95 -5.10 6.75
C ILE A 59 1.06 -4.16 5.56
N PHE A 60 -0.06 -3.95 4.86
CA PHE A 60 -0.10 -3.15 3.65
C PHE A 60 -0.85 -1.84 3.86
N SER A 61 -0.21 -0.73 3.47
CA SER A 61 -0.85 0.58 3.36
C SER A 61 -1.72 0.64 2.10
N SER A 62 -2.99 0.29 2.25
CA SER A 62 -4.02 0.50 1.24
C SER A 62 -4.63 1.90 1.36
N THR A 63 -5.81 2.12 0.79
CA THR A 63 -6.47 3.43 0.70
C THR A 63 -7.98 3.26 0.63
N ALA A 64 -8.74 4.23 1.14
CA ALA A 64 -10.18 4.31 0.93
C ALA A 64 -10.56 4.53 -0.55
N ALA A 65 -9.62 4.97 -1.40
CA ALA A 65 -9.87 5.11 -2.84
C ALA A 65 -10.21 3.79 -3.55
N VAL A 66 -10.02 2.64 -2.90
CA VAL A 66 -10.47 1.33 -3.42
C VAL A 66 -12.00 1.20 -3.47
N TYR A 67 -12.73 1.99 -2.67
CA TYR A 67 -14.19 1.98 -2.65
C TYR A 67 -14.82 2.83 -3.75
N GLY A 68 -14.06 3.72 -4.39
CA GLY A 68 -14.59 4.69 -5.36
C GLY A 68 -15.36 5.84 -4.70
N GLY A 69 -16.22 6.51 -5.48
CA GLY A 69 -17.13 7.55 -5.01
C GLY A 69 -18.29 6.96 -4.19
N ALA A 70 -18.02 6.57 -2.96
CA ALA A 70 -19.08 6.34 -1.99
C ALA A 70 -19.73 7.69 -1.63
N GLY A 71 -21.04 7.71 -1.41
CA GLY A 71 -21.76 8.90 -0.96
C GLY A 71 -21.28 9.39 0.42
N LEU A 72 -22.02 10.33 1.01
CA LEU A 72 -21.68 10.92 2.32
C LEU A 72 -21.81 9.94 3.51
N GLU A 73 -22.24 8.71 3.27
CA GLU A 73 -22.40 7.69 4.30
C GLU A 73 -21.05 7.07 4.69
N PRO A 74 -20.84 6.72 5.98
CA PRO A 74 -19.66 5.99 6.41
C PRO A 74 -19.47 4.70 5.61
N VAL A 75 -18.29 4.54 5.00
CA VAL A 75 -17.96 3.37 4.20
C VAL A 75 -17.54 2.22 5.10
N ARG A 76 -18.19 1.07 4.95
CA ARG A 76 -17.87 -0.18 5.64
C ARG A 76 -16.92 -1.03 4.82
N GLU A 77 -16.19 -1.95 5.45
CA GLU A 77 -15.20 -2.80 4.77
C GLU A 77 -15.81 -3.82 3.80
N ASP A 78 -17.09 -4.14 3.97
CA ASP A 78 -17.91 -4.99 3.09
C ASP A 78 -18.51 -4.23 1.88
N ALA A 79 -18.27 -2.91 1.79
CA ALA A 79 -18.69 -2.12 0.64
C ALA A 79 -18.01 -2.62 -0.65
N ARG A 80 -18.73 -2.47 -1.76
CA ARG A 80 -18.23 -2.82 -3.09
C ARG A 80 -16.95 -2.05 -3.39
N LEU A 81 -15.92 -2.76 -3.84
CA LEU A 81 -14.67 -2.16 -4.30
C LEU A 81 -14.83 -1.74 -5.77
N ALA A 82 -14.72 -0.45 -6.04
CA ALA A 82 -14.94 0.15 -7.35
C ALA A 82 -14.04 1.39 -7.54
N PRO A 83 -12.70 1.24 -7.57
CA PRO A 83 -11.80 2.37 -7.67
C PRO A 83 -12.00 3.15 -8.97
N GLU A 84 -11.98 4.48 -8.88
CA GLU A 84 -12.19 5.41 -10.00
C GLU A 84 -10.89 6.00 -10.56
N SER A 85 -9.74 5.59 -10.02
CA SER A 85 -8.42 6.08 -10.44
C SER A 85 -7.40 4.95 -10.56
N PRO A 86 -6.36 5.10 -11.40
CA PRO A 86 -5.24 4.16 -11.48
C PRO A 86 -4.51 3.99 -10.14
N TYR A 87 -4.40 5.05 -9.33
CA TYR A 87 -3.91 4.96 -7.96
C TYR A 87 -4.74 3.96 -7.12
N GLY A 88 -6.06 4.15 -7.04
CA GLY A 88 -6.95 3.27 -6.27
C GLY A 88 -6.91 1.84 -6.78
N LEU A 89 -6.90 1.65 -8.11
CA LEU A 89 -6.81 0.33 -8.73
C LEU A 89 -5.48 -0.36 -8.43
N SER A 90 -4.35 0.36 -8.45
CA SER A 90 -3.03 -0.20 -8.12
C SER A 90 -2.95 -0.74 -6.69
N LYS A 91 -3.61 -0.07 -5.74
CA LYS A 91 -3.71 -0.52 -4.34
C LYS A 91 -4.62 -1.73 -4.22
N LEU A 92 -5.76 -1.74 -4.91
CA LEU A 92 -6.67 -2.90 -4.93
C LEU A 92 -6.01 -4.15 -5.53
N MET A 93 -5.25 -4.01 -6.62
CA MET A 93 -4.48 -5.11 -7.20
C MET A 93 -3.49 -5.70 -6.19
N SER A 94 -2.86 -4.85 -5.37
CA SER A 94 -1.96 -5.30 -4.30
C SER A 94 -2.70 -6.07 -3.20
N GLU A 95 -3.92 -5.66 -2.83
CA GLU A 95 -4.75 -6.43 -1.90
C GLU A 95 -5.10 -7.83 -2.44
N TRP A 96 -5.44 -7.93 -3.73
CA TRP A 96 -5.72 -9.23 -4.37
C TRP A 96 -4.49 -10.13 -4.41
N MET A 97 -3.31 -9.59 -4.75
CA MET A 97 -2.06 -10.36 -4.73
C MET A 97 -1.74 -10.87 -3.33
N LEU A 98 -1.96 -10.08 -2.28
CA LEU A 98 -1.77 -10.51 -0.89
C LEU A 98 -2.76 -11.60 -0.50
N ARG A 99 -4.05 -11.46 -0.87
CA ARG A 99 -5.07 -12.48 -0.64
C ARG A 99 -4.67 -13.81 -1.27
N ASP A 100 -4.27 -13.77 -2.53
CA ASP A 100 -3.95 -14.98 -3.27
C ASP A 100 -2.63 -15.60 -2.76
N ALA A 101 -1.63 -14.78 -2.39
CA ALA A 101 -0.40 -15.25 -1.74
C ALA A 101 -0.65 -15.86 -0.34
N ALA A 102 -1.60 -15.31 0.42
CA ALA A 102 -2.00 -15.86 1.71
C ALA A 102 -2.58 -17.27 1.57
N ILE A 103 -3.46 -17.46 0.59
CA ILE A 103 -4.08 -18.76 0.29
C ILE A 103 -3.02 -19.75 -0.22
N ALA A 104 -2.15 -19.33 -1.14
CA ALA A 104 -1.20 -20.22 -1.79
C ALA A 104 0.02 -20.57 -0.91
N TYR A 105 0.47 -19.65 -0.06
CA TYR A 105 1.76 -19.75 0.62
C TYR A 105 1.68 -19.57 2.16
N GLY A 106 0.48 -19.39 2.72
CA GLY A 106 0.30 -19.21 4.17
C GLY A 106 0.76 -17.85 4.70
N LEU A 107 1.01 -16.87 3.83
CA LEU A 107 1.36 -15.51 4.22
C LEU A 107 0.20 -14.87 5.00
N ARG A 108 0.45 -14.36 6.21
CA ARG A 108 -0.55 -13.60 6.95
C ARG A 108 -0.47 -12.14 6.55
N TYR A 109 -1.61 -11.52 6.28
CA TYR A 109 -1.61 -10.11 5.92
C TYR A 109 -2.77 -9.32 6.52
N THR A 110 -2.59 -8.00 6.54
CA THR A 110 -3.67 -7.04 6.82
C THR A 110 -3.50 -5.85 5.89
N ALA A 111 -4.57 -5.48 5.20
CA ALA A 111 -4.64 -4.28 4.37
C ALA A 111 -5.36 -3.17 5.13
N LEU A 112 -4.67 -2.06 5.36
CA LEU A 112 -5.21 -0.92 6.10
C LEU A 112 -5.66 0.15 5.09
N ARG A 113 -6.97 0.36 4.98
CA ARG A 113 -7.59 1.30 4.03
C ARG A 113 -7.76 2.67 4.69
N TYR A 114 -6.70 3.48 4.68
CA TYR A 114 -6.75 4.83 5.26
C TYR A 114 -7.56 5.78 4.38
N PHE A 115 -8.25 6.72 5.03
CA PHE A 115 -8.80 7.91 4.39
C PHE A 115 -7.68 8.98 4.31
N ASN A 116 -8.02 10.22 4.59
CA ASN A 116 -7.04 11.30 4.64
C ASN A 116 -6.30 11.25 5.98
N VAL A 117 -4.97 11.35 5.90
CA VAL A 117 -4.10 11.43 7.08
C VAL A 117 -3.55 12.85 7.17
N ALA A 118 -3.62 13.46 8.35
CA ALA A 118 -3.20 14.83 8.62
C ALA A 118 -2.51 14.91 9.99
N GLY A 119 -1.82 16.03 10.23
CA GLY A 119 -1.10 16.31 11.48
C GLY A 119 0.39 15.98 11.45
N ALA A 120 1.03 16.15 12.61
CA ALA A 120 2.47 15.95 12.81
C ALA A 120 2.77 15.47 14.24
N ASP A 121 4.02 15.11 14.52
CA ASP A 121 4.46 14.84 15.90
C ASP A 121 4.18 16.07 16.78
N PRO A 122 3.47 15.93 17.93
CA PRO A 122 3.09 17.08 18.77
C PRO A 122 4.28 17.88 19.32
N LYS A 123 5.49 17.32 19.32
CA LYS A 123 6.73 17.99 19.72
C LYS A 123 7.53 18.51 18.52
N GLY A 124 6.99 18.44 17.31
CA GLY A 124 7.61 18.95 16.08
C GLY A 124 8.82 18.16 15.59
N ARG A 125 9.01 16.92 16.05
CA ARG A 125 10.21 16.11 15.70
C ARG A 125 10.16 15.55 14.29
N THR A 126 8.95 15.23 13.82
CA THR A 126 8.68 14.67 12.50
C THR A 126 7.31 15.15 12.02
N GLY A 127 7.15 15.27 10.71
CA GLY A 127 5.92 15.70 10.07
C GLY A 127 6.03 15.57 8.56
N GLN A 128 4.94 15.83 7.85
CA GLN A 128 4.98 15.86 6.39
C GLN A 128 5.83 17.06 5.92
N SER A 129 6.97 16.77 5.30
CA SER A 129 7.95 17.78 4.87
C SER A 129 8.12 17.86 3.35
N THR A 130 7.15 17.35 2.59
CA THR A 130 7.23 17.30 1.12
C THR A 130 6.90 18.67 0.52
N PRO A 131 7.71 19.18 -0.44
CA PRO A 131 7.33 20.38 -1.20
C PRO A 131 5.97 20.17 -1.89
N GLY A 132 5.01 21.06 -1.66
CA GLY A 132 3.65 20.93 -2.22
C GLY A 132 2.73 19.94 -1.49
N ALA A 133 2.98 19.66 -0.20
CA ALA A 133 2.08 18.86 0.62
C ALA A 133 0.63 19.38 0.53
N THR A 134 -0.28 18.52 0.08
CA THR A 134 -1.70 18.83 -0.12
C THR A 134 -2.56 18.60 1.12
N HIS A 135 -2.01 17.98 2.15
CA HIS A 135 -2.71 17.67 3.39
C HIS A 135 -2.37 18.73 4.43
N LEU A 136 -3.41 19.37 4.99
CA LEU A 136 -3.28 20.38 6.05
C LEU A 136 -2.63 19.77 7.29
N ILE A 137 -1.62 20.46 7.82
CA ILE A 137 -1.15 20.29 9.20
C ILE A 137 -2.12 21.02 10.12
#